data_AF-A0A9J6BY73-F1
#
_entry.id   AF-A0A9J6BY73-F1
#
_cell.length_a   1.000
_cell.length_b   1.000
_cell.length_c   1.000
_cell.angle_alpha   90.00
_cell.angle_beta   90.00
_cell.angle_gamma   90.00
#
_symmetry.space_group_name_H-M   'P 1'
#
loop_
_entity.id
_entity.type
_entity.pdbx_description
1 polymer ?
#
loop_
_entity_poly.entity_id
_entity_poly.type
_entity_poly.pdbx_seq_one_letter_code
_entity_poly.pdbx_strand_id
1 'polypeptide(L)'
;MAIKIFKILLNLSFIVVFLLKGFEACVHSNDAIIERTATKSRPNMNCVALAEKLGKHWQTFNLSHESNCEKFYMCSSNGRLIEMHCADENQTRFNPFTNRCDWNREIECILFDEYLELTATHNCE
;
A
#
# COMPACT_ATOMS: atom_id res chain seq x y z
N MET A 1 48.02 26.54 7.81
CA MET A 1 47.95 25.07 7.81
C MET A 1 46.81 24.56 8.69
N ALA A 2 45.54 24.83 8.35
CA ALA A 2 44.38 24.41 9.16
C ALA A 2 43.31 23.63 8.37
N ILE A 3 43.46 23.52 7.05
CA ILE A 3 42.42 22.95 6.17
C ILE A 3 42.59 21.44 5.94
N LYS A 4 43.81 20.90 6.10
CA LYS A 4 44.06 19.44 5.93
C LYS A 4 43.72 18.59 7.17
N ILE A 5 43.67 19.17 8.36
CA ILE A 5 43.36 18.44 9.61
C ILE A 5 41.85 18.18 9.73
N PHE A 6 41.01 19.09 9.24
CA PHE A 6 39.55 18.94 9.29
C PHE A 6 39.02 17.81 8.40
N LYS A 7 39.74 17.44 7.33
CA LYS A 7 39.35 16.37 6.40
C LYS A 7 39.72 14.96 6.88
N ILE A 8 40.64 14.84 7.84
CA ILE A 8 41.08 13.54 8.39
C ILE A 8 40.21 13.17 9.61
N LEU A 9 39.79 14.15 10.42
CA LEU A 9 38.92 13.91 11.58
C LEU A 9 37.47 13.55 11.19
N LEU A 10 37.01 13.94 10.00
CA LEU A 10 35.70 13.54 9.46
C LEU A 10 35.68 12.11 8.89
N ASN A 11 36.82 11.46 8.65
CA ASN A 11 36.85 10.11 8.06
C ASN A 11 36.75 8.98 9.09
N LEU A 12 37.25 9.16 10.32
CA LEU A 12 37.17 8.10 11.34
C LEU A 12 35.74 7.89 11.88
N SER A 13 34.92 8.94 11.98
CA SER A 13 33.51 8.78 12.41
C SER A 13 32.63 8.11 11.35
N PHE A 14 32.92 8.29 10.06
CA PHE A 14 32.16 7.63 8.98
C PHE A 14 32.42 6.12 8.92
N ILE A 15 33.67 5.69 9.15
CA ILE A 15 34.03 4.26 9.18
C ILE A 15 33.31 3.54 10.32
N VAL A 16 33.14 4.19 11.48
CA VAL A 16 32.37 3.64 12.61
C VAL A 16 30.87 3.51 12.26
N VAL A 17 30.31 4.46 11.51
CA VAL A 17 28.93 4.36 11.02
C VAL A 17 28.76 3.19 10.03
N PHE A 18 29.75 2.96 9.16
CA PHE A 18 29.73 1.83 8.21
C PHE A 18 29.91 0.47 8.89
N LEU A 19 30.77 0.37 9.91
CA LEU A 19 31.01 -0.89 10.63
C LEU A 19 29.90 -1.22 11.65
N LEU A 20 29.15 -0.23 12.15
CA LEU A 20 28.01 -0.45 13.05
C LEU A 20 26.66 -0.51 12.33
N LYS A 21 26.56 -0.10 11.06
CA LYS A 21 25.36 -0.27 10.22
C LYS A 21 25.52 -1.44 9.26
N GLY A 22 25.81 -2.61 9.81
CA GLY A 22 25.60 -3.89 9.15
C GLY A 22 24.16 -4.36 9.36
N PHE A 23 23.21 -3.75 8.65
CA PHE A 23 21.88 -4.30 8.32
C PHE A 23 21.23 -3.26 7.40
N GLU A 24 21.04 -3.58 6.12
CA GLU A 24 20.16 -2.81 5.25
C GLU A 24 18.74 -2.96 5.81
N ALA A 25 18.27 -1.94 6.54
CA ALA A 25 16.85 -1.78 6.82
C ALA A 25 16.23 -1.05 5.62
N CYS A 26 15.12 -1.56 5.10
CA CYS A 26 14.37 -0.94 4.02
C CYS A 26 14.08 0.53 4.36
N VAL A 27 14.71 1.46 3.64
CA VAL A 27 14.32 2.87 3.64
C VAL A 27 13.02 2.96 2.84
N HIS A 28 11.88 3.00 3.53
CA HIS A 28 10.70 3.65 2.96
C HIS A 28 11.08 5.13 2.80
N SER A 29 11.16 5.57 1.54
CA SER A 29 11.52 6.94 1.18
C SER A 29 10.61 7.94 1.90
N ASN A 30 11.23 8.82 2.69
CA ASN A 30 10.62 10.07 3.13
C ASN A 30 10.98 11.17 2.13
N ASP A 31 10.41 11.11 0.93
CA ASP A 31 10.38 12.23 0.00
C ASP A 31 8.94 12.64 -0.28
N ALA A 32 8.31 13.29 0.71
CA ALA A 32 7.44 14.44 0.55
C ALA A 32 6.69 14.75 1.87
N ILE A 33 7.14 15.77 2.60
CA ILE A 33 6.19 16.64 3.33
C ILE A 33 5.53 17.50 2.24
N ILE A 34 4.56 16.92 1.53
CA ILE A 34 3.57 17.67 0.76
C ILE A 34 2.22 17.10 1.21
N GLU A 35 1.59 17.89 2.07
CA GLU A 35 0.23 17.77 2.60
C GLU A 35 -0.21 16.44 3.26
N ARG A 36 -0.35 16.47 4.61
CA ARG A 36 -1.40 15.70 5.32
C ARG A 36 -2.84 16.25 5.03
N THR A 37 -2.97 16.98 3.93
CA THR A 37 -4.19 17.53 3.33
C THR A 37 -4.20 17.38 1.82
N ALA A 38 -3.38 16.48 1.24
CA ALA A 38 -3.52 16.15 -0.16
C ALA A 38 -4.85 15.43 -0.24
N THR A 39 -5.80 16.06 -0.91
CA THR A 39 -7.11 15.51 -1.22
C THR A 39 -7.01 14.00 -1.44
N LYS A 40 -7.95 13.24 -0.87
CA LYS A 40 -8.31 11.86 -1.26
C LYS A 40 -8.78 11.83 -2.74
N SER A 41 -8.11 12.54 -3.63
CA SER A 41 -8.28 12.51 -5.07
C SER A 41 -7.54 11.27 -5.51
N ARG A 42 -8.31 10.18 -5.58
CA ARG A 42 -7.84 8.90 -6.06
C ARG A 42 -7.14 9.10 -7.41
N PRO A 43 -5.97 8.50 -7.64
CA PRO A 43 -5.44 8.42 -8.99
C PRO A 43 -6.52 7.79 -9.88
N ASN A 44 -6.59 8.20 -11.15
CA ASN A 44 -7.42 7.55 -12.15
C ASN A 44 -7.08 6.05 -12.15
N MET A 45 -7.88 5.25 -11.42
CA MET A 45 -7.46 3.95 -10.94
C MET A 45 -7.83 2.90 -11.98
N ASN A 46 -6.83 2.47 -12.75
CA ASN A 46 -6.92 1.26 -13.55
C ASN A 46 -6.52 0.07 -12.65
N CYS A 47 -7.38 -0.93 -12.56
CA CYS A 47 -7.15 -2.14 -11.75
C CYS A 47 -5.90 -2.92 -12.17
N VAL A 48 -5.46 -2.84 -13.43
CA VAL A 48 -4.27 -3.52 -13.95
C VAL A 48 -3.01 -3.02 -13.25
N ALA A 49 -2.78 -1.70 -13.26
CA ALA A 49 -1.59 -1.11 -12.63
C ALA A 49 -1.54 -1.37 -11.13
N LEU A 50 -2.70 -1.45 -10.49
CA LEU A 50 -2.82 -1.71 -9.08
C LEU A 50 -2.59 -3.19 -8.74
N ALA A 51 -3.15 -4.10 -9.53
CA ALA A 51 -2.90 -5.53 -9.38
C ALA A 51 -1.40 -5.84 -9.55
N GLU A 52 -0.73 -5.22 -10.53
CA GLU A 52 0.72 -5.32 -10.71
C GLU A 52 1.49 -4.86 -9.47
N LYS A 53 1.13 -3.71 -8.88
CA LYS A 53 1.74 -3.21 -7.64
C LYS A 53 1.60 -4.18 -6.47
N LEU A 54 0.47 -4.89 -6.41
CA LEU A 54 0.18 -5.87 -5.36
C LEU A 54 0.69 -7.28 -5.67
N GLY A 55 1.38 -7.48 -6.80
CA GLY A 55 1.80 -8.81 -7.24
C GLY A 55 0.64 -9.77 -7.49
N LYS A 56 -0.53 -9.23 -7.86
CA LYS A 56 -1.75 -9.97 -8.16
C LYS A 56 -2.05 -9.95 -9.65
N HIS A 57 -2.79 -10.95 -10.12
CA HIS A 57 -3.32 -10.97 -11.47
C HIS A 57 -4.70 -10.29 -11.50
N TRP A 58 -4.89 -9.33 -12.41
CA TRP A 58 -6.01 -8.39 -12.40
C TRP A 58 -7.38 -9.02 -12.63
N GLN A 59 -7.49 -10.12 -13.37
CA GLN A 59 -8.76 -10.86 -13.58
C GLN A 59 -9.20 -11.64 -12.34
N THR A 60 -8.28 -11.89 -11.40
CA THR A 60 -8.51 -12.72 -10.21
C THR A 60 -8.52 -11.90 -8.93
N PHE A 61 -8.50 -10.57 -9.04
CA PHE A 61 -8.35 -9.66 -7.92
C PHE A 61 -9.41 -8.57 -7.99
N ASN A 62 -10.16 -8.43 -6.90
CA ASN A 62 -11.14 -7.37 -6.73
C ASN A 62 -10.68 -6.39 -5.67
N LEU A 63 -11.20 -5.17 -5.74
CA LEU A 63 -10.79 -4.06 -4.90
C LEU A 63 -11.90 -3.67 -3.95
N SER A 64 -11.57 -3.43 -2.69
CA SER A 64 -12.50 -2.82 -1.74
C SER A 64 -12.99 -1.46 -2.25
N HIS A 65 -14.24 -1.14 -1.96
CA HIS A 65 -14.74 0.23 -2.18
C HIS A 65 -14.08 1.20 -1.19
N GLU A 66 -13.99 2.46 -1.57
CA GLU A 66 -13.38 3.55 -0.78
C GLU A 66 -14.10 3.94 0.52
N SER A 67 -15.33 3.45 0.71
CA SER A 67 -16.30 4.00 1.67
C SER A 67 -17.49 3.10 1.97
N ASN A 68 -17.71 2.03 1.21
CA ASN A 68 -18.87 1.16 1.39
C ASN A 68 -18.45 -0.31 1.25
N CYS A 69 -18.31 -1.00 2.38
CA CYS A 69 -17.89 -2.40 2.40
C CYS A 69 -18.91 -3.39 1.82
N GLU A 70 -20.12 -2.95 1.49
CA GLU A 70 -21.10 -3.79 0.77
C GLU A 70 -20.86 -3.74 -0.75
N LYS A 71 -19.88 -2.95 -1.18
CA LYS A 71 -19.46 -2.79 -2.56
C LYS A 71 -17.99 -3.15 -2.74
N PHE A 72 -17.65 -3.52 -3.96
CA PHE A 72 -16.29 -3.75 -4.40
C PHE A 72 -16.18 -3.44 -5.89
N TYR A 73 -14.96 -3.35 -6.42
CA TYR A 73 -14.71 -3.20 -7.84
C TYR A 73 -14.15 -4.47 -8.45
N MET A 74 -14.75 -4.91 -9.55
CA MET A 74 -14.19 -5.91 -10.45
C MET A 74 -13.40 -5.23 -11.57
N CYS A 75 -12.37 -5.90 -12.06
CA CYS A 75 -11.62 -5.46 -13.23
C CYS A 75 -12.29 -5.96 -14.51
N SER A 76 -12.71 -5.04 -15.37
CA SER A 76 -13.19 -5.37 -16.71
C SER A 76 -12.04 -5.88 -17.60
N SER A 77 -12.40 -6.49 -18.74
CA SER A 77 -11.42 -6.91 -19.75
C SER A 77 -10.54 -5.78 -20.31
N ASN A 78 -10.94 -4.51 -20.14
CA ASN A 78 -10.17 -3.34 -20.57
C ASN A 78 -9.49 -2.59 -19.41
N GLY A 79 -9.39 -3.20 -18.23
CA GLY A 79 -8.71 -2.61 -17.07
C GLY A 79 -9.50 -1.49 -16.38
N ARG A 80 -10.81 -1.40 -16.63
CA ARG A 80 -11.68 -0.44 -15.94
C ARG A 80 -12.33 -1.08 -14.73
N LEU A 81 -12.51 -0.28 -13.69
CA LEU A 81 -13.27 -0.68 -12.51
C LEU A 81 -14.76 -0.74 -12.84
N ILE A 82 -15.38 -1.85 -12.49
CA ILE A 82 -16.83 -2.04 -12.51
C ILE A 82 -17.26 -2.19 -11.06
N GLU A 83 -18.13 -1.30 -10.59
CA GLU A 83 -18.71 -1.39 -9.25
C GLU A 83 -19.67 -2.57 -9.16
N MET A 84 -19.50 -3.37 -8.12
CA MET A 84 -20.30 -4.53 -7.81
C MET A 84 -20.81 -4.45 -6.38
N HIS A 85 -21.95 -5.06 -6.15
CA HIS A 85 -22.56 -5.18 -4.83
C HIS A 85 -22.41 -6.61 -4.32
N CYS A 86 -22.18 -6.75 -3.02
CA CYS A 86 -22.30 -8.03 -2.35
C CYS A 86 -23.77 -8.47 -2.28
N ALA A 87 -24.01 -9.79 -2.35
CA ALA A 87 -25.34 -10.35 -2.14
C ALA A 87 -25.78 -10.17 -0.67
N ASP A 88 -27.09 -10.17 -0.41
CA ASP A 88 -27.63 -9.95 0.94
C ASP A 88 -27.08 -8.66 1.57
N GLU A 89 -27.29 -7.53 0.88
CA GLU A 89 -26.91 -6.18 1.34
C GLU A 89 -27.30 -5.97 2.82
N ASN A 90 -26.48 -5.23 3.57
CA ASN A 90 -26.50 -5.13 5.04
C ASN A 90 -26.11 -6.39 5.83
N GLN A 91 -25.93 -7.56 5.21
CA GLN A 91 -25.57 -8.80 5.89
C GLN A 91 -24.22 -9.39 5.46
N THR A 92 -23.71 -8.98 4.30
CA THR A 92 -22.36 -9.36 3.87
C THR A 92 -21.50 -8.14 3.54
N ARG A 93 -20.19 -8.31 3.65
CA ARG A 93 -19.18 -7.28 3.33
C ARG A 93 -18.07 -7.90 2.51
N PHE A 94 -17.53 -7.15 1.57
CA PHE A 94 -16.37 -7.57 0.81
C PHE A 94 -15.12 -7.63 1.69
N ASN A 95 -14.43 -8.76 1.63
CA ASN A 95 -13.18 -9.02 2.31
C ASN A 95 -12.06 -9.15 1.26
N PRO A 96 -11.12 -8.19 1.17
CA PRO A 96 -10.05 -8.21 0.17
C PRO A 96 -9.00 -9.30 0.44
N PHE A 97 -8.95 -9.89 1.64
CA PHE A 97 -8.03 -10.98 1.95
C PHE A 97 -8.54 -12.34 1.42
N THR A 98 -9.85 -12.56 1.44
CA THR A 98 -10.50 -13.75 0.85
C THR A 98 -10.98 -13.52 -0.58
N ASN A 99 -10.97 -12.26 -1.02
CA ASN A 99 -11.49 -11.78 -2.30
C ASN A 99 -12.98 -12.15 -2.53
N ARG A 100 -13.79 -12.10 -1.47
CA ARG A 100 -15.20 -12.54 -1.45
C ARG A 100 -16.05 -11.67 -0.55
N CYS A 101 -17.36 -11.75 -0.73
CA CYS A 101 -18.34 -11.20 0.21
C CYS A 101 -18.58 -12.22 1.33
N ASP A 102 -18.27 -11.83 2.56
CA ASP A 102 -18.38 -12.66 3.74
C ASP A 102 -19.43 -12.09 4.71
N TRP A 103 -20.01 -12.94 5.56
CA TRP A 103 -21.10 -12.56 6.47
C TRP A 103 -20.63 -11.66 7.62
N ASN A 104 -21.48 -10.69 7.98
CA ASN A 104 -21.24 -9.59 8.93
C ASN A 104 -20.85 -9.99 10.36
N ARG A 105 -20.76 -11.27 10.70
CA ARG A 105 -20.57 -11.72 12.08
C ARG A 105 -19.10 -11.69 12.54
N GLU A 106 -18.14 -11.64 11.63
CA GLU A 106 -16.72 -11.84 12.01
C GLU A 106 -15.71 -10.94 11.26
N ILE A 107 -16.14 -10.07 10.33
CA ILE A 107 -15.21 -9.31 9.48
C ILE A 107 -15.37 -7.80 9.67
N GLU A 108 -14.27 -7.15 10.05
CA GLU A 108 -14.12 -5.71 10.06
C GLU A 108 -14.16 -5.17 8.62
N CYS A 109 -14.81 -4.02 8.44
CA CYS A 109 -14.96 -3.37 7.14
C CYS A 109 -13.61 -2.83 6.67
N ILE A 110 -12.98 -3.50 5.70
CA ILE A 110 -11.66 -3.12 5.17
C ILE A 110 -11.83 -2.30 3.89
N LEU A 111 -11.55 -1.00 4.00
CA LEU A 111 -11.59 -0.09 2.86
C LEU A 111 -10.31 -0.19 2.02
N PHE A 112 -10.36 0.39 0.82
CA PHE A 112 -9.24 0.33 -0.13
C PHE A 112 -7.90 0.81 0.45
N ASP A 113 -7.88 2.03 1.01
CA ASP A 113 -6.65 2.65 1.53
C ASP A 113 -6.07 1.83 2.69
N GLU A 114 -6.95 1.28 3.54
CA GLU A 114 -6.59 0.40 4.66
C GLU A 114 -5.98 -0.92 4.17
N TYR A 115 -6.57 -1.56 3.16
CA TYR A 115 -6.00 -2.79 2.57
C TYR A 115 -4.60 -2.57 2.00
N LEU A 116 -4.35 -1.42 1.38
CA LEU A 116 -3.01 -1.07 0.87
C LEU A 116 -2.00 -0.91 2.00
N GLU A 117 -2.38 -0.24 3.08
CA GLU A 117 -1.52 -0.08 4.26
C GLU A 117 -1.21 -1.44 4.91
N LEU A 118 -2.21 -2.30 5.04
CA LEU A 118 -2.06 -3.66 5.60
C LEU A 118 -1.20 -4.58 4.73
N THR A 119 -1.18 -4.41 3.41
CA THR A 119 -0.39 -5.25 2.50
C THR A 119 1.03 -4.72 2.25
N ALA A 120 1.24 -3.41 2.40
CA ALA A 120 2.56 -2.80 2.25
C ALA A 120 3.55 -3.25 3.33
N THR A 121 3.08 -3.60 4.53
CA THR A 121 3.90 -4.08 5.65
C THR A 121 4.45 -5.49 5.47
N HIS A 122 3.95 -6.26 4.48
CA HIS A 122 4.34 -7.66 4.26
C HIS A 122 5.32 -7.89 3.10
N ASN A 123 5.66 -6.86 2.33
CA ASN A 123 6.54 -6.98 1.15
C ASN A 123 7.97 -6.48 1.41
N CYS A 124 8.41 -6.46 2.67
CA CYS A 124 9.82 -6.26 3.02
C CYS A 124 10.50 -7.63 3.17
N GLU A 125 10.83 -8.26 2.03
CA GLU A 125 11.76 -9.40 1.95
C GLU A 125 12.92 -9.06 1.00
#